data_AF-A0A645HUF2-F1
#
_entry.id   AF-A0A645HUF2-F1
#
_cell.length_a   1.000
_cell.length_b   1.000
_cell.length_c   1.000
_cell.angle_alpha   90.00
_cell.angle_beta   90.00
_cell.angle_gamma   90.00
#
_symmetry.space_group_name_H-M   'P 1'
#
loop_
_entity.id
_entity.type
_entity.pdbx_description
1 polymer ?
#
loop_
_entity_poly.entity_id
_entity_poly.type
_entity_poly.pdbx_seq_one_letter_code
_entity_poly.pdbx_strand_id
1 'polypeptide(L)' 'MALIDFGVPDVQIQLAGICTFARHEEFFSARRLGILSGRILSGIMLNKTLK' A
#
# COMPACT_ATOMS: atom_id res chain seq x y z
N MET A 1 16.68 1.24 -6.23
CA MET A 1 15.26 1.07 -5.83
C MET A 1 15.32 0.57 -4.40
N ALA A 2 14.90 1.35 -3.39
CA ALA A 2 15.34 1.16 -2.00
C ALA A 2 15.38 -0.30 -1.52
N LEU A 3 14.29 -1.07 -1.68
CA LEU A 3 14.24 -2.47 -1.25
C LEU A 3 15.27 -3.37 -1.95
N ILE A 4 15.50 -3.17 -3.25
CA ILE A 4 16.53 -3.89 -4.03
C ILE A 4 17.92 -3.51 -3.53
N ASP A 5 18.13 -2.23 -3.23
CA ASP A 5 19.41 -1.72 -2.72
C ASP A 5 19.72 -2.30 -1.31
N PHE A 6 18.68 -2.69 -0.55
CA PHE A 6 18.77 -3.44 0.71
C PHE A 6 18.85 -4.97 0.53
N GLY A 7 18.92 -5.47 -0.71
CA GLY A 7 19.11 -6.89 -1.01
C GLY A 7 17.82 -7.72 -1.15
N VAL A 8 16.64 -7.09 -1.17
CA VAL A 8 15.39 -7.81 -1.48
C VAL A 8 15.37 -8.17 -2.97
N PRO A 9 15.26 -9.45 -3.35
CA PRO A 9 15.17 -9.84 -4.75
C PRO A 9 13.95 -9.23 -5.43
N ASP A 10 14.14 -8.71 -6.65
CA ASP A 10 13.08 -8.08 -7.44
C ASP A 10 11.85 -9.00 -7.61
N VAL A 11 12.09 -10.31 -7.80
CA VAL A 11 11.03 -11.33 -7.96
C VAL A 11 10.15 -11.50 -6.71
N GLN A 12 10.57 -10.99 -5.55
CA GLN A 12 9.81 -11.00 -4.29
C GLN A 12 9.14 -9.65 -3.99
N ILE A 13 9.25 -8.67 -4.88
CA ILE A 13 8.63 -7.35 -4.76
C ILE A 13 7.44 -7.28 -5.70
N GLN A 14 6.29 -6.87 -5.18
CA GLN A 14 5.09 -6.64 -5.97
C GLN A 14 4.58 -5.21 -5.79
N LEU A 15 4.28 -4.56 -6.91
CA LEU A 15 3.67 -3.24 -6.94
C LEU A 15 2.15 -3.41 -7.12
N ALA A 16 1.37 -2.81 -6.23
CA ALA A 16 -0.10 -2.90 -6.31
C ALA A 16 -0.69 -2.19 -7.54
N GLY A 17 0.06 -1.25 -8.14
CA GLY A 17 -0.40 -0.49 -9.32
C GLY A 17 -1.57 0.45 -9.05
N ILE A 18 -1.88 0.76 -7.78
CA ILE A 18 -3.03 1.59 -7.38
C ILE A 18 -2.59 3.04 -7.17
N CYS A 19 -3.23 3.96 -7.90
CA CYS A 19 -3.15 5.39 -7.66
C CYS A 19 -4.38 5.86 -6.86
N THR A 20 -4.19 6.24 -5.59
CA THR A 20 -5.29 6.68 -4.70
C THR A 20 -5.90 8.02 -5.11
N PHE A 21 -5.17 8.86 -5.86
CA PHE A 21 -5.73 10.09 -6.41
C PHE A 21 -6.73 9.81 -7.54
N ALA A 22 -6.41 8.87 -8.44
CA ALA A 22 -7.27 8.50 -9.56
C ALA A 22 -8.46 7.65 -9.11
N ARG A 23 -8.25 6.69 -8.20
CA ARG A 23 -9.30 5.81 -7.64
C ARG A 23 -9.95 6.39 -6.39
N HIS A 24 -10.38 7.65 -6.47
CA HIS A 24 -10.89 8.40 -5.31
C HIS A 24 -12.25 7.92 -4.78
N GLU A 25 -12.97 7.09 -5.54
CA GLU A 25 -14.25 6.52 -5.10
C GLU A 25 -14.06 5.36 -4.13
N GLU A 26 -12.88 4.74 -4.17
CA GLU A 26 -12.54 3.57 -3.34
C GLU A 26 -11.52 3.91 -2.25
N PHE A 27 -10.71 4.96 -2.47
CA PHE A 27 -9.60 5.31 -1.58
C PHE A 27 -9.59 6.80 -1.22
N PHE A 28 -9.24 7.09 0.02
CA PHE A 28 -8.90 8.44 0.45
C PHE A 28 -7.56 8.88 -0.17
N SER A 29 -7.50 10.14 -0.61
CA SER A 29 -6.28 10.76 -1.12
C SER A 29 -6.08 12.14 -0.51
N ALA A 30 -5.01 12.30 0.28
CA ALA A 30 -4.64 13.59 0.87
C ALA A 30 -4.36 14.66 -0.18
N ARG A 31 -3.85 14.27 -1.37
CA ARG A 31 -3.62 15.20 -2.47
C ARG A 31 -4.93 15.75 -3.06
N ARG A 32 -6.02 14.97 -3.02
CA ARG A 32 -7.33 15.38 -3.54
C ARG A 32 -8.18 16.09 -2.49
N LEU A 33 -8.17 15.60 -1.25
CA LEU A 33 -9.09 16.04 -0.17
C LEU A 33 -8.42 16.98 0.85
N GLY A 34 -7.10 17.16 0.79
CA GLY A 34 -6.36 17.99 1.73
C GLY A 34 -6.51 17.53 3.18
N ILE A 35 -6.67 18.50 4.09
CA ILE A 35 -6.78 18.25 5.54
C ILE A 35 -8.02 17.43 5.93
N LEU A 36 -9.04 17.38 5.06
CA LEU A 36 -10.28 16.64 5.29
C LEU A 36 -10.21 15.19 4.83
N SER A 37 -9.09 14.74 4.26
CA SER A 37 -8.91 13.35 3.86
C SER A 37 -9.00 12.42 5.07
N GLY A 38 -9.71 11.30 4.92
CA GLY A 38 -9.56 10.14 5.80
C GLY A 38 -8.16 9.51 5.71
N ARG A 39 -7.94 8.42 6.46
CA ARG A 39 -6.71 7.61 6.42
C ARG A 39 -7.06 6.15 6.19
N ILE A 40 -6.25 5.48 5.38
CA ILE A 40 -6.40 4.06 5.06
C ILE A 40 -5.42 3.29 5.95
N LEU A 41 -5.85 2.15 6.48
CA LEU A 41 -5.03 1.24 7.26
C LEU A 41 -4.56 0.08 6.36
N SER A 42 -3.27 -0.25 6.41
CA SER A 42 -2.74 -1.50 5.87
C SER A 42 -2.32 -2.40 7.03
N GLY A 43 -2.77 -3.66 7.02
CA GLY A 43 -2.50 -4.62 8.08
C GLY A 43 -2.02 -5.95 7.50
N ILE A 44 -1.07 -6.58 8.19
CA ILE A 44 -0.59 -7.93 7.90
C ILE A 44 -0.61 -8.75 9.19
N MET A 45 -1.08 -9.99 9.11
CA MET A 45 -1.15 -10.91 10.24
C MET A 45 -0.90 -12.33 9.78
N LEU A 46 -0.12 -13.09 10.55
CA LEU A 46 -0.02 -14.53 10.39
C LEU A 46 -1.22 -15.19 11.06
N ASN A 47 -1.97 -15.99 10.30
CA ASN A 47 -3.09 -16.74 10.85
C ASN A 47 -2.55 -17.95 11.64
N LYS A 48 -2.96 -18.09 12.91
CA LYS A 48 -2.56 -19.20 13.79
C LYS A 48 -3.04 -20.58 13.31
N THR A 49 -3.96 -20.64 12.35
CA THR A 49 -4.54 -21.90 11.85
C THR A 49 -3.70 -22.55 10.74
N LEU A 50 -2.64 -21.90 10.24
CA LEU A 50 -1.68 -22.56 9.35
C LEU A 50 -0.74 -23.44 10.17
N LYS A 51 -1.14 -24.70 10.37
CA LYS A 51 -0.26 -25.80 10.74
C LYS A 51 0.31 -26.45 9.49
#